data_AF-A0A816DSY1-F1
#
_entry.id   AF-A0A816DSY1-F1
#
_cell.length_a   1.000
_cell.length_b   1.000
_cell.length_c   1.000
_cell.angle_alpha   90.00
_cell.angle_beta   90.00
_cell.angle_gamma   90.00
#
_symmetry.space_group_name_H-M   'P 1'
#
loop_
_entity.id
_entity.type
_entity.pdbx_description
1 polymer ?
#
loop_
_entity_poly.entity_id
_entity_poly.type
_entity_poly.pdbx_seq_one_letter_code
_entity_poly.pdbx_strand_id
1 'polypeptide(L)'
;MENRFVDTSDTLYGDESTSPIYGYQDQVITTLEEAIQGIRHEILRIDDYVTQAKQKYKRPCLLTEDEFATIYLYTMTGSGFSSRLNGRLRAMDKEPLKPWFPYLKFFITALNKLPSFKGIVWRGRSQIIDANSDDKYETWWGVTSTSKDLKVVEPYLGETGTIYAIEVINGKDISQYSAVLNYEHEIILMPGTRVHRKSEPVEIDNKPFIYSFEECTNIPQGKHVMLSYENNDKAVVLQIYQYLHNRSIPVWFDENRSNNNIYDSLAIGVENAAFIVCFLSPEYESSARSQIELQYAQKRHKKIIPCLTKTEETWRSIRWLSLILEGVKQEDFRHFSPSDDIDSEMDYLLWTLRKMVYVPEENSERLNIRFELIKYEYLCNSKIERFMNPAVTFPIDQSYINLAIVETKETREKEEKLKETQNIGTIIDTYEDIYGSKTPIEVRDIFENCKDQNQRILVFGRAGIGKSTFCRYATYQWATGAIWSEYELVVLVPLRSLTGPKYNANKEYNLVDILINQYFFDRSLSVEEKNTLENKIHTGRILWLLDGYDEIVQETSSHLQNLLERLLKTPHHIVTSRPYMNTLSYFVHMEIT
;
A
#
# COMPACT_ATOMS: atom_id res chain seq x y z
N MET A 1 26.88 13.65 28.36
CA MET A 1 25.55 13.91 27.80
C MET A 1 25.16 12.66 27.05
N GLU A 2 24.16 11.96 27.59
CA GLU A 2 23.75 10.62 27.19
C GLU A 2 23.14 10.63 25.78
N ASN A 3 23.67 9.79 24.89
CA ASN A 3 23.09 9.44 23.60
C ASN A 3 21.76 8.70 23.82
N ARG A 4 20.67 9.44 23.98
CA ARG A 4 19.31 8.96 23.70
C ARG A 4 19.10 9.08 22.19
N PHE A 5 18.33 8.18 21.56
CA PHE A 5 18.07 8.05 20.11
C PHE A 5 19.00 7.12 19.30
N VAL A 6 19.35 5.96 19.84
CA VAL A 6 19.66 4.79 18.99
C VAL A 6 18.44 3.88 19.07
N ASP A 7 17.59 3.92 18.05
CA ASP A 7 16.57 2.91 17.84
C ASP A 7 17.29 1.67 17.29
N THR A 8 17.53 0.68 18.15
CA THR A 8 18.31 -0.55 17.88
C THR A 8 17.46 -1.63 17.21
N SER A 9 16.41 -1.24 16.48
CA SER A 9 15.50 -2.17 15.80
C SER A 9 16.17 -3.01 14.71
N ASP A 10 17.45 -2.82 14.38
CA ASP A 10 18.13 -3.49 13.25
C ASP A 10 19.32 -4.39 13.61
N THR A 11 19.50 -4.77 14.88
CA THR A 11 20.26 -5.99 15.21
C THR A 11 19.51 -7.28 14.78
N LEU A 12 18.72 -7.20 13.70
CA LEU A 12 17.58 -8.07 13.37
C LEU A 12 17.89 -9.24 12.41
N TYR A 13 19.11 -9.80 12.38
CA TYR A 13 19.41 -10.99 11.57
C TYR A 13 20.28 -12.00 12.33
N GLY A 14 19.75 -13.21 12.58
CA GLY A 14 20.34 -14.20 13.50
C GLY A 14 20.82 -15.44 12.76
N ASP A 15 22.06 -15.79 13.07
CA ASP A 15 22.99 -16.81 12.54
C ASP A 15 23.83 -16.39 11.33
N GLU A 16 25.14 -16.59 11.48
CA GLU A 16 26.17 -16.53 10.45
C GLU A 16 25.78 -17.35 9.20
N SER A 17 24.94 -18.36 9.32
CA SER A 17 24.53 -19.18 8.16
C SER A 17 23.50 -18.53 7.23
N THR A 18 22.71 -17.54 7.67
CA THR A 18 21.51 -17.11 6.89
C THR A 18 21.52 -15.65 6.42
N SER A 19 22.22 -14.74 7.12
CA SER A 19 22.30 -13.33 6.73
C SER A 19 23.65 -12.95 6.13
N PRO A 20 23.68 -12.38 4.91
CA PRO A 20 24.93 -11.97 4.28
C PRO A 20 25.57 -10.78 4.99
N ILE A 21 24.80 -9.98 5.71
CA ILE A 21 25.30 -8.79 6.43
C ILE A 21 25.62 -9.07 7.90
N TYR A 22 25.45 -10.30 8.41
CA TYR A 22 25.81 -10.63 9.79
C TYR A 22 27.27 -10.23 10.10
N GLY A 23 27.48 -9.50 11.20
CA GLY A 23 28.77 -8.91 11.60
C GLY A 23 28.96 -7.44 11.20
N TYR A 24 28.06 -6.84 10.41
CA TYR A 24 28.10 -5.40 10.10
C TYR A 24 27.87 -4.53 11.35
N GLN A 25 27.07 -5.03 12.29
CA GLN A 25 26.68 -4.32 13.51
C GLN A 25 27.86 -4.10 14.48
N ASP A 26 28.85 -4.98 14.43
CA ASP A 26 30.05 -4.95 15.27
C ASP A 26 31.10 -3.97 14.75
N GLN A 27 30.88 -3.40 13.56
CA GLN A 27 31.75 -2.36 13.03
C GLN A 27 31.64 -1.08 13.87
N VAL A 28 32.79 -0.49 14.15
CA VAL A 28 32.88 0.79 14.86
C VAL A 28 32.52 1.92 13.90
N ILE A 29 31.60 2.79 14.32
CA ILE A 29 31.26 4.00 13.56
C ILE A 29 32.36 5.02 13.76
N THR A 30 33.02 5.43 12.67
CA THR A 30 34.09 6.44 12.67
C THR A 30 33.79 7.63 11.77
N THR A 31 34.34 7.69 10.56
CA THR A 31 34.06 8.72 9.54
C THR A 31 33.68 8.03 8.22
N LEU A 32 33.00 8.75 7.32
CA LEU A 32 32.65 8.19 6.01
C LEU A 32 33.90 7.80 5.20
N GLU A 33 34.99 8.57 5.29
CA GLU A 33 36.26 8.30 4.62
C GLU A 33 36.92 6.99 5.06
N GLU A 34 36.83 6.67 6.35
CA GLU A 34 37.31 5.39 6.89
C GLU A 34 36.35 4.25 6.51
N ALA A 35 35.04 4.51 6.53
CA ALA A 35 34.02 3.51 6.22
C ALA A 35 34.09 2.99 4.76
N ILE A 36 34.60 3.80 3.85
CA ILE A 36 34.79 3.42 2.44
C ILE A 36 36.17 2.82 2.14
N GLN A 37 37.11 2.79 3.11
CA GLN A 37 38.50 2.42 2.86
C GLN A 37 38.62 1.01 2.24
N GLY A 38 37.82 0.07 2.73
CA GLY A 38 37.79 -1.31 2.24
C GLY A 38 37.26 -1.47 0.81
N ILE A 39 36.53 -0.48 0.29
CA ILE A 39 35.83 -0.57 -1.02
C ILE A 39 36.41 0.38 -2.08
N ARG A 40 37.49 1.10 -1.78
CA ARG A 40 38.14 2.03 -2.73
C ARG A 40 38.60 1.38 -4.03
N HIS A 41 38.95 0.09 -3.98
CA HIS A 41 39.34 -0.66 -5.16
C HIS A 41 38.14 -1.12 -6.01
N GLU A 42 36.92 -1.13 -5.45
CA GLU A 42 35.71 -1.55 -6.16
C GLU A 42 35.01 -0.40 -6.89
N ILE A 43 35.23 0.84 -6.46
CA ILE A 43 34.62 2.05 -7.02
C ILE A 43 35.71 3.08 -7.33
N LEU A 44 35.95 3.33 -8.62
CA LEU A 44 36.86 4.37 -9.05
C LEU A 44 36.38 5.74 -8.56
N ARG A 45 37.31 6.56 -8.07
CA ARG A 45 37.06 7.95 -7.63
C ARG A 45 36.04 8.08 -6.49
N ILE A 46 35.89 7.05 -5.65
CA ILE A 46 34.97 7.09 -4.51
C ILE A 46 35.22 8.29 -3.57
N ASP A 47 36.48 8.67 -3.36
CA ASP A 47 36.84 9.83 -2.53
C ASP A 47 36.30 11.16 -3.12
N ASP A 48 36.29 11.30 -4.45
CA ASP A 48 35.70 12.46 -5.14
C ASP A 48 34.19 12.49 -4.93
N TYR A 49 33.52 11.33 -4.96
CA TYR A 49 32.08 11.23 -4.75
C TYR A 49 31.69 11.53 -3.31
N VAL A 50 32.47 11.07 -2.34
CA VAL A 50 32.29 11.39 -0.91
C VAL A 50 32.44 12.89 -0.67
N THR A 51 33.47 13.51 -1.26
CA THR A 51 33.66 14.96 -1.18
C THR A 51 32.46 15.71 -1.76
N GLN A 52 31.95 15.29 -2.93
CA GLN A 52 30.76 15.87 -3.54
C GLN A 52 29.50 15.69 -2.68
N ALA A 53 29.31 14.52 -2.07
CA ALA A 53 28.18 14.24 -1.20
C ALA A 53 28.18 15.13 0.05
N LYS A 54 29.35 15.30 0.69
CA LYS A 54 29.52 16.20 1.85
C LYS A 54 29.23 17.66 1.51
N GLN A 55 29.68 18.15 0.35
CA GLN A 55 29.40 19.51 -0.11
C GLN A 55 27.91 19.84 -0.29
N LYS A 56 27.05 18.82 -0.41
CA LYS A 56 25.60 19.00 -0.56
C LYS A 56 24.88 19.14 0.78
N TYR A 57 25.54 18.82 1.88
CA TYR A 57 25.01 18.98 3.22
C TYR A 57 24.67 20.45 3.51
N LYS A 58 23.47 20.67 4.08
CA LYS A 58 22.98 21.99 4.50
C LYS A 58 22.34 21.88 5.87
N ARG A 59 22.49 22.92 6.69
CA ARG A 59 21.82 23.02 8.01
C ARG A 59 20.54 23.88 7.90
N PRO A 60 19.51 23.61 8.73
CA PRO A 60 19.40 22.52 9.71
C PRO A 60 19.14 21.16 9.04
N CYS A 61 19.72 20.08 9.58
CA CYS A 61 19.54 18.72 9.09
C CYS A 61 19.45 17.76 10.28
N LEU A 62 18.58 16.76 10.20
CA LEU A 62 18.42 15.72 11.24
C LEU A 62 19.67 14.84 11.36
N LEU A 63 20.33 14.60 10.23
CA LEU A 63 21.52 13.76 10.12
C LEU A 63 22.81 14.58 10.31
N THR A 64 23.87 13.89 10.75
CA THR A 64 25.22 14.46 10.66
C THR A 64 25.65 14.62 9.20
N GLU A 65 26.74 15.35 8.97
CA GLU A 65 27.30 15.50 7.62
C GLU A 65 27.68 14.15 6.99
N ASP A 66 28.33 13.27 7.75
CA ASP A 66 28.69 11.92 7.30
C ASP A 66 27.46 11.06 7.01
N GLU A 67 26.45 11.09 7.89
CA GLU A 67 25.21 10.32 7.70
C GLU A 67 24.43 10.80 6.46
N PHE A 68 24.32 12.11 6.27
CA PHE A 68 23.75 12.70 5.06
C PHE A 68 24.54 12.25 3.82
N ALA A 69 25.86 12.41 3.85
CA ALA A 69 26.72 12.11 2.70
C ALA A 69 26.69 10.61 2.35
N THR A 70 26.48 9.73 3.33
CA THR A 70 26.34 8.29 3.13
C THR A 70 25.10 7.96 2.31
N ILE A 71 23.95 8.55 2.65
CA ILE A 71 22.68 8.38 1.89
C ILE A 71 22.82 9.02 0.50
N TYR A 72 23.35 10.24 0.44
CA TYR A 72 23.55 10.93 -0.83
C TYR A 72 24.43 10.12 -1.78
N LEU A 73 25.57 9.60 -1.29
CA LEU A 73 26.50 8.75 -2.06
C LEU A 73 25.81 7.51 -2.65
N TYR A 74 24.95 6.83 -1.88
CA TYR A 74 24.19 5.67 -2.37
C TYR A 74 23.37 6.02 -3.63
N THR A 75 22.71 7.18 -3.60
CA THR A 75 21.79 7.63 -4.65
C THR A 75 22.47 8.33 -5.83
N MET A 76 23.79 8.57 -5.79
CA MET A 76 24.51 9.25 -6.87
C MET A 76 24.47 8.44 -8.17
N THR A 77 23.72 8.94 -9.16
CA THR A 77 23.66 8.36 -10.51
C THR A 77 25.02 8.45 -11.20
N GLY A 78 25.39 7.40 -11.94
CA GLY A 78 26.67 7.33 -12.67
C GLY A 78 27.90 6.96 -11.84
N SER A 79 27.82 6.91 -10.50
CA SER A 79 28.92 6.45 -9.64
C SER A 79 29.13 4.92 -9.68
N GLY A 80 28.09 4.17 -10.04
CA GLY A 80 28.05 2.71 -9.92
C GLY A 80 27.94 2.21 -8.47
N PHE A 81 27.85 3.10 -7.48
CA PHE A 81 27.89 2.76 -6.06
C PHE A 81 26.75 1.83 -5.64
N SER A 82 25.50 2.26 -5.81
CA SER A 82 24.31 1.47 -5.46
C SER A 82 24.23 0.16 -6.24
N SER A 83 24.63 0.16 -7.51
CA SER A 83 24.67 -1.05 -8.34
C SER A 83 25.64 -2.09 -7.79
N ARG A 84 26.86 -1.66 -7.42
CA ARG A 84 27.88 -2.55 -6.85
C ARG A 84 27.46 -3.09 -5.48
N LEU A 85 27.04 -2.21 -4.56
CA LEU A 85 26.58 -2.62 -3.23
C LEU A 85 25.42 -3.63 -3.32
N ASN A 86 24.38 -3.29 -4.08
CA ASN A 86 23.23 -4.16 -4.23
C ASN A 86 23.57 -5.48 -4.95
N GLY A 87 24.57 -5.48 -5.85
CA GLY A 87 25.11 -6.68 -6.44
C GLY A 87 25.74 -7.62 -5.41
N ARG A 88 26.56 -7.06 -4.49
CA ARG A 88 27.17 -7.84 -3.39
C ARG A 88 26.12 -8.38 -2.43
N LEU A 89 25.17 -7.55 -2.02
CA LEU A 89 24.07 -7.95 -1.14
C LEU A 89 23.22 -9.08 -1.73
N ARG A 90 22.90 -9.01 -3.03
CA ARG A 90 22.12 -10.04 -3.73
C ARG A 90 22.88 -11.34 -3.98
N ALA A 91 24.21 -11.28 -4.10
CA ALA A 91 25.04 -12.49 -4.28
C ALA A 91 25.08 -13.35 -3.00
N MET A 92 24.75 -12.77 -1.85
CA MET A 92 24.79 -13.42 -0.53
C MET A 92 26.15 -14.03 -0.15
N ASP A 93 27.22 -13.64 -0.83
CA ASP A 93 28.58 -14.05 -0.52
C ASP A 93 29.20 -13.07 0.48
N LYS A 94 29.59 -13.58 1.65
CA LYS A 94 30.09 -12.78 2.77
C LYS A 94 31.47 -12.21 2.53
N GLU A 95 32.37 -12.99 1.92
CA GLU A 95 33.77 -12.58 1.74
C GLU A 95 33.91 -11.28 0.95
N PRO A 96 33.27 -11.12 -0.24
CA PRO A 96 33.33 -9.86 -0.98
C PRO A 96 32.42 -8.77 -0.39
N LEU A 97 31.56 -9.08 0.57
CA LEU A 97 30.66 -8.11 1.21
C LEU A 97 31.25 -7.53 2.51
N LYS A 98 32.11 -8.27 3.22
CA LYS A 98 32.81 -7.80 4.44
C LYS A 98 33.47 -6.42 4.29
N PRO A 99 34.16 -6.08 3.19
CA PRO A 99 34.73 -4.74 3.01
C PRO A 99 33.68 -3.61 3.03
N TRP A 100 32.41 -3.91 2.75
CA TRP A 100 31.29 -2.97 2.74
C TRP A 100 30.64 -2.79 4.12
N PHE A 101 30.96 -3.63 5.11
CA PHE A 101 30.32 -3.60 6.42
C PHE A 101 30.46 -2.23 7.13
N PRO A 102 31.62 -1.56 7.12
CA PRO A 102 31.73 -0.22 7.72
C PRO A 102 30.81 0.81 7.05
N TYR A 103 30.71 0.80 5.71
CA TYR A 103 29.78 1.65 4.99
C TYR A 103 28.32 1.28 5.31
N LEU A 104 27.97 -0.01 5.32
CA LEU A 104 26.62 -0.49 5.66
C LEU A 104 26.21 -0.06 7.07
N LYS A 105 27.14 -0.12 8.04
CA LYS A 105 26.90 0.36 9.41
C LYS A 105 26.50 1.84 9.40
N PHE A 106 27.22 2.70 8.68
CA PHE A 106 26.88 4.12 8.54
C PHE A 106 25.53 4.32 7.85
N PHE A 107 25.32 3.63 6.72
CA PHE A 107 24.13 3.80 5.91
C PHE A 107 22.86 3.39 6.66
N ILE A 108 22.87 2.23 7.30
CA ILE A 108 21.76 1.73 8.13
C ILE A 108 21.54 2.63 9.34
N THR A 109 22.61 3.08 10.01
CA THR A 109 22.49 4.00 11.16
C THR A 109 21.86 5.33 10.75
N ALA A 110 22.25 5.89 9.60
CA ALA A 110 21.68 7.12 9.07
C ALA A 110 20.18 6.96 8.74
N LEU A 111 19.83 5.88 8.05
CA LEU A 111 18.44 5.57 7.69
C LEU A 111 17.55 5.34 8.92
N ASN A 112 18.07 4.75 9.99
CA ASN A 112 17.31 4.49 11.22
C ASN A 112 16.97 5.75 12.02
N LYS A 113 17.68 6.85 11.79
CA LYS A 113 17.29 8.16 12.35
C LYS A 113 16.09 8.76 11.63
N LEU A 114 15.78 8.30 10.42
CA LEU A 114 14.64 8.81 9.65
C LEU A 114 13.34 8.14 10.10
N PRO A 115 12.23 8.91 10.17
CA PRO A 115 10.93 8.34 10.49
C PRO A 115 10.52 7.31 9.42
N SER A 116 9.84 6.26 9.85
CA SER A 116 9.28 5.27 8.93
C SER A 116 8.05 5.84 8.20
N PHE A 117 8.03 5.66 6.88
CA PHE A 117 6.91 5.89 6.00
C PHE A 117 6.07 4.62 5.89
N LYS A 118 4.77 4.76 6.12
CA LYS A 118 3.77 3.72 5.87
C LYS A 118 2.92 4.11 4.66
N GLY A 119 2.81 3.22 3.68
CA GLY A 119 2.01 3.45 2.48
C GLY A 119 2.45 2.58 1.33
N ILE A 120 1.86 2.80 0.15
CA ILE A 120 2.26 2.11 -1.08
C ILE A 120 3.42 2.86 -1.72
N VAL A 121 4.43 2.12 -2.13
CA VAL A 121 5.56 2.61 -2.94
C VAL A 121 5.71 1.78 -4.18
N TRP A 122 6.29 2.38 -5.22
CA TRP A 122 6.36 1.84 -6.56
C TRP A 122 7.80 1.59 -6.96
N ARG A 123 8.03 0.51 -7.69
CA ARG A 123 9.33 0.23 -8.30
C ARG A 123 9.16 -0.34 -9.70
N GLY A 124 9.79 0.29 -10.69
CA GLY A 124 9.85 -0.22 -12.06
C GLY A 124 11.11 -1.05 -12.30
N ARG A 125 10.99 -2.10 -13.12
CA ARG A 125 12.12 -2.84 -13.70
C ARG A 125 11.88 -3.08 -15.19
N SER A 126 12.94 -3.02 -15.99
CA SER A 126 12.88 -3.20 -17.45
C SER A 126 12.85 -4.67 -17.90
N GLN A 127 12.63 -5.61 -16.99
CA GLN A 127 12.64 -7.06 -17.27
C GLN A 127 11.34 -7.67 -16.78
N ILE A 128 10.78 -8.61 -17.55
CA ILE A 128 9.76 -9.55 -17.08
C ILE A 128 10.49 -10.49 -16.10
N ILE A 129 10.11 -10.42 -14.83
CA ILE A 129 10.58 -11.40 -13.85
C ILE A 129 9.53 -12.49 -13.85
N ASP A 130 9.90 -13.66 -14.37
CA ASP A 130 9.08 -14.86 -14.38
C ASP A 130 9.09 -15.43 -12.96
N ALA A 131 8.16 -15.01 -12.12
CA ALA A 131 8.06 -15.47 -10.73
C ALA A 131 7.33 -16.81 -10.66
N ASN A 132 7.87 -17.81 -11.34
CA ASN A 132 7.51 -19.22 -11.18
C ASN A 132 7.99 -19.80 -9.83
N SER A 133 8.26 -18.96 -8.82
CA SER A 133 8.46 -19.46 -7.46
C SER A 133 7.10 -19.67 -6.81
N ASP A 134 6.82 -20.91 -6.44
CA ASP A 134 5.69 -21.27 -5.56
C ASP A 134 5.79 -20.55 -4.18
N ASP A 135 6.96 -19.99 -3.86
CA ASP A 135 7.18 -19.21 -2.65
C ASP A 135 6.50 -17.84 -2.74
N LYS A 136 5.48 -17.66 -1.90
CA LYS A 136 4.80 -16.36 -1.70
C LYS A 136 5.64 -15.37 -0.89
N TYR A 137 6.74 -15.80 -0.27
CA TYR A 137 7.56 -14.99 0.61
C TYR A 137 8.99 -14.88 0.09
N GLU A 138 9.50 -13.65 0.07
CA GLU A 138 10.86 -13.36 -0.41
C GLU A 138 11.61 -12.47 0.57
N THR A 139 12.93 -12.58 0.60
CA THR A 139 13.80 -11.64 1.34
C THR A 139 14.65 -10.86 0.33
N TRP A 140 14.47 -9.54 0.30
CA TRP A 140 15.20 -8.65 -0.57
C TRP A 140 16.44 -8.12 0.15
N TRP A 141 17.55 -8.86 0.02
CA TRP A 141 18.82 -8.49 0.66
C TRP A 141 19.44 -7.19 0.13
N GLY A 142 19.16 -6.83 -1.13
CA GLY A 142 19.57 -5.56 -1.69
C GLY A 142 18.76 -4.39 -1.12
N VAL A 143 19.41 -3.26 -0.92
CA VAL A 143 18.73 -2.00 -0.62
C VAL A 143 17.79 -1.68 -1.79
N THR A 144 16.51 -1.54 -1.50
CA THR A 144 15.47 -1.42 -2.55
C THR A 144 14.96 0.02 -2.58
N SER A 145 15.47 0.80 -3.52
CA SER A 145 14.94 2.13 -3.87
C SER A 145 13.58 2.03 -4.59
N THR A 146 12.65 2.89 -4.19
CA THR A 146 11.25 2.95 -4.64
C THR A 146 10.79 4.42 -4.65
N SER A 147 9.65 4.72 -5.26
CA SER A 147 9.06 6.07 -5.25
C SER A 147 7.64 6.04 -4.68
N LYS A 148 7.22 7.13 -4.03
CA LYS A 148 5.79 7.35 -3.73
C LYS A 148 4.97 7.65 -4.99
N ASP A 149 5.62 8.15 -6.04
CA ASP A 149 4.97 8.54 -7.28
C ASP A 149 5.21 7.49 -8.37
N LEU A 150 4.13 6.87 -8.81
CA LEU A 150 4.14 5.88 -9.88
C LEU A 150 4.65 6.46 -11.21
N LYS A 151 4.45 7.75 -11.49
CA LYS A 151 4.95 8.39 -12.71
C LYS A 151 6.47 8.41 -12.78
N VAL A 152 7.13 8.47 -11.62
CA VAL A 152 8.60 8.48 -11.53
C VAL A 152 9.17 7.14 -11.99
N VAL A 153 8.44 6.03 -11.79
CA VAL A 153 8.95 4.70 -12.14
C VAL A 153 8.66 4.27 -13.58
N GLU A 154 7.76 4.96 -14.28
CA GLU A 154 7.35 4.64 -15.65
C GLU A 154 8.53 4.57 -16.65
N PRO A 155 9.49 5.52 -16.65
CA PRO A 155 10.64 5.46 -17.56
C PRO A 155 11.53 4.22 -17.38
N TYR A 156 11.46 3.55 -16.23
CA TYR A 156 12.27 2.36 -15.91
C TYR A 156 11.67 1.05 -16.43
N LEU A 157 10.47 1.08 -17.00
CA LEU A 157 9.74 -0.12 -17.43
C LEU A 157 10.15 -0.59 -18.83
N GLY A 158 10.59 0.29 -19.73
CA GLY A 158 10.78 -0.08 -21.14
C GLY A 158 9.46 -0.58 -21.78
N GLU A 159 9.54 -1.42 -22.80
CA GLU A 159 8.36 -1.91 -23.54
C GLU A 159 7.61 -3.04 -22.80
N THR A 160 8.31 -3.83 -21.99
CA THR A 160 7.80 -5.08 -21.37
C THR A 160 8.12 -5.20 -19.88
N GLY A 161 8.26 -4.07 -19.17
CA GLY A 161 8.75 -4.04 -17.80
C GLY A 161 7.87 -4.73 -16.76
N THR A 162 8.27 -4.62 -15.50
CA THR A 162 7.49 -5.07 -14.35
C THR A 162 7.36 -3.90 -13.36
N ILE A 163 6.14 -3.66 -12.89
CA ILE A 163 5.85 -2.73 -11.79
C ILE A 163 5.64 -3.53 -10.51
N TYR A 164 6.33 -3.12 -9.46
CA TYR A 164 6.08 -3.56 -8.09
C TYR A 164 5.31 -2.50 -7.35
N ALA A 165 4.10 -2.85 -6.92
CA ALA A 165 3.31 -2.10 -5.94
C ALA A 165 3.58 -2.72 -4.57
N ILE A 166 4.28 -2.00 -3.71
CA ILE A 166 4.78 -2.55 -2.43
C ILE A 166 4.16 -1.74 -1.30
N GLU A 167 3.35 -2.39 -0.48
CA GLU A 167 2.85 -1.81 0.76
C GLU A 167 3.93 -1.89 1.85
N VAL A 168 4.53 -0.76 2.19
CA VAL A 168 5.62 -0.67 3.17
C VAL A 168 5.13 -0.11 4.49
N ILE A 169 5.78 -0.54 5.56
CA ILE A 169 5.56 -0.04 6.92
C ILE A 169 6.83 0.60 7.51
N ASN A 170 8.02 0.22 7.03
CA ASN A 170 9.31 0.71 7.48
C ASN A 170 10.10 1.41 6.38
N GLY A 171 9.44 1.84 5.30
CA GLY A 171 10.09 2.60 4.23
C GLY A 171 10.76 3.87 4.77
N LYS A 172 11.98 4.17 4.34
CA LYS A 172 12.72 5.36 4.78
C LYS A 172 12.65 6.44 3.72
N ASP A 173 12.01 7.56 4.06
CA ASP A 173 11.91 8.70 3.15
C ASP A 173 13.24 9.45 3.08
N ILE A 174 13.91 9.29 1.94
CA ILE A 174 15.20 9.90 1.68
C ILE A 174 15.12 11.05 0.69
N SER A 175 13.92 11.55 0.37
CA SER A 175 13.70 12.58 -0.66
C SER A 175 14.54 13.85 -0.44
N GLN A 176 14.88 14.18 0.80
CA GLN A 176 15.69 15.35 1.17
C GLN A 176 17.20 15.07 1.21
N TYR A 177 17.59 13.80 1.10
CA TYR A 177 18.95 13.29 1.26
C TYR A 177 19.49 12.67 -0.04
N SER A 178 18.62 12.41 -1.01
CA SER A 178 18.95 11.82 -2.30
C SER A 178 19.71 12.80 -3.21
N ALA A 179 20.62 12.25 -4.00
CA ALA A 179 21.28 12.91 -5.12
C ALA A 179 20.39 12.96 -6.36
N VAL A 180 19.32 12.16 -6.39
CA VAL A 180 18.30 12.22 -7.43
C VAL A 180 17.31 13.34 -7.10
N LEU A 181 16.66 13.87 -8.14
CA LEU A 181 15.85 15.09 -8.03
C LEU A 181 14.72 14.92 -7.00
N ASN A 182 14.50 15.93 -6.15
CA ASN A 182 13.56 15.86 -5.03
C ASN A 182 12.11 15.49 -5.39
N TYR A 183 11.71 15.59 -6.67
CA TYR A 183 10.39 15.18 -7.14
C TYR A 183 10.24 13.65 -7.23
N GLU A 184 11.33 12.89 -7.14
CA GLU A 184 11.25 11.42 -7.20
C GLU A 184 10.66 10.81 -5.93
N HIS A 185 10.51 11.60 -4.85
CA HIS A 185 9.89 11.17 -3.59
C HIS A 185 10.40 9.80 -3.13
N GLU A 186 11.73 9.64 -3.16
CA GLU A 186 12.40 8.35 -3.03
C GLU A 186 12.24 7.77 -1.61
N ILE A 187 11.78 6.53 -1.56
CA ILE A 187 11.66 5.70 -0.36
C ILE A 187 12.60 4.51 -0.50
N ILE A 188 13.44 4.29 0.52
CA ILE A 188 14.31 3.12 0.60
C ILE A 188 13.70 2.06 1.52
N LEU A 189 13.69 0.82 1.05
CA LEU A 189 13.48 -0.37 1.87
C LEU A 189 14.86 -0.91 2.27
N MET A 190 14.98 -1.29 3.53
CA MET A 190 16.23 -1.73 4.15
C MET A 190 16.77 -3.02 3.50
N PRO A 191 18.10 -3.26 3.54
CA PRO A 191 18.65 -4.53 3.09
C PRO A 191 18.12 -5.66 3.97
N GLY A 192 17.55 -6.70 3.36
CA GLY A 192 16.92 -7.81 4.07
C GLY A 192 15.44 -7.57 4.39
N THR A 193 14.79 -6.58 3.76
CA THR A 193 13.34 -6.43 3.82
C THR A 193 12.66 -7.70 3.29
N ARG A 194 11.77 -8.26 4.10
CA ARG A 194 11.00 -9.45 3.74
C ARG A 194 9.66 -9.02 3.19
N VAL A 195 9.23 -9.60 2.08
CA VAL A 195 7.96 -9.25 1.41
C VAL A 195 7.11 -10.49 1.18
N HIS A 196 5.80 -10.29 1.15
CA HIS A 196 4.82 -11.31 0.80
C HIS A 196 4.09 -10.89 -0.47
N ARG A 197 3.98 -11.80 -1.44
CA ARG A 197 3.25 -11.60 -2.69
C ARG A 197 1.74 -11.74 -2.44
N LYS A 198 1.00 -10.64 -2.54
CA LYS A 198 -0.44 -10.59 -2.18
C LYS A 198 -1.33 -11.28 -3.21
N SER A 199 -0.94 -11.27 -4.49
CA SER A 199 -1.73 -11.80 -5.60
C SER A 199 -0.83 -12.35 -6.71
N GLU A 200 -1.42 -13.15 -7.59
CA GLU A 200 -0.76 -13.51 -8.84
C GLU A 200 -0.47 -12.24 -9.68
N PRO A 201 0.59 -12.25 -10.51
CA PRO A 201 0.96 -11.11 -11.33
C PRO A 201 -0.16 -10.80 -12.32
N VAL A 202 -0.50 -9.52 -12.45
CA VAL A 202 -1.49 -9.08 -13.43
C VAL A 202 -0.77 -8.77 -14.74
N GLU A 203 -1.03 -9.57 -15.78
CA GLU A 203 -0.68 -9.25 -17.16
C GLU A 203 -1.70 -8.23 -17.69
N ILE A 204 -1.20 -7.15 -18.27
CA ILE A 204 -2.03 -6.17 -18.98
C ILE A 204 -1.62 -6.26 -20.45
N ASP A 205 -2.57 -6.47 -21.36
CA ASP A 205 -2.30 -6.62 -22.80
C ASP A 205 -1.32 -5.54 -23.32
N ASN A 206 -0.16 -5.98 -23.84
CA ASN A 206 0.93 -5.13 -24.35
C ASN A 206 1.51 -4.12 -23.32
N LYS A 207 1.49 -4.44 -22.02
CA LYS A 207 1.92 -3.58 -20.91
C LYS A 207 2.70 -4.36 -19.83
N PRO A 208 3.38 -3.65 -18.90
CA PRO A 208 4.20 -4.26 -17.86
C PRO A 208 3.39 -5.13 -16.88
N PHE A 209 3.99 -6.23 -16.40
CA PHE A 209 3.42 -7.07 -15.34
C PHE A 209 3.34 -6.28 -14.04
N ILE A 210 2.24 -6.44 -13.30
CA ILE A 210 2.10 -5.83 -11.97
C ILE A 210 2.17 -6.90 -10.90
N TYR A 211 3.16 -6.78 -10.02
CA TYR A 211 3.25 -7.56 -8.79
C TYR A 211 2.84 -6.71 -7.59
N SER A 212 2.04 -7.32 -6.73
CA SER A 212 1.59 -6.75 -5.48
C SER A 212 2.33 -7.41 -4.31
N PHE A 213 3.05 -6.60 -3.55
CA PHE A 213 3.80 -7.04 -2.38
C PHE A 213 3.35 -6.28 -1.13
N GLU A 214 3.48 -6.91 0.03
CA GLU A 214 3.43 -6.26 1.33
C GLU A 214 4.71 -6.56 2.11
N GLU A 215 5.26 -5.53 2.76
CA GLU A 215 6.38 -5.66 3.67
C GLU A 215 5.94 -6.48 4.89
N CYS A 216 6.60 -7.62 5.09
CA CYS A 216 6.40 -8.44 6.25
C CYS A 216 7.00 -7.72 7.46
N THR A 217 6.14 -7.46 8.45
CA THR A 217 6.58 -6.97 9.76
C THR A 217 6.81 -8.16 10.66
N ASN A 218 7.88 -8.13 11.46
CA ASN A 218 7.93 -9.04 12.60
C ASN A 218 6.87 -8.60 13.62
N ILE A 219 6.78 -7.30 13.98
CA ILE A 219 5.76 -6.77 14.89
C ILE A 219 5.25 -5.42 14.34
N PRO A 220 3.94 -5.24 14.09
CA PRO A 220 3.41 -3.99 13.55
C PRO A 220 3.51 -2.81 14.52
N GLN A 221 3.50 -1.59 13.96
CA GLN A 221 3.42 -0.36 14.75
C GLN A 221 2.15 -0.37 15.64
N GLY A 222 2.33 -0.08 16.94
CA GLY A 222 1.25 -0.11 17.93
C GLY A 222 0.88 -1.51 18.44
N LYS A 223 1.51 -2.57 17.92
CA LYS A 223 1.43 -3.94 18.45
C LYS A 223 2.67 -4.28 19.27
N HIS A 224 2.61 -5.37 20.03
CA HIS A 224 3.70 -5.81 20.90
C HIS A 224 3.79 -7.34 20.98
N VAL A 225 4.91 -7.85 21.47
CA VAL A 225 4.99 -9.22 21.99
C VAL A 225 4.44 -9.22 23.41
N MET A 226 3.42 -10.03 23.67
CA MET A 226 2.90 -10.21 25.02
C MET A 226 3.63 -11.38 25.68
N LEU A 227 4.18 -11.16 26.88
CA LEU A 227 4.80 -12.22 27.67
C LEU A 227 3.78 -12.71 28.71
N SER A 228 3.38 -13.98 28.58
CA SER A 228 2.47 -14.66 29.49
C SER A 228 3.26 -15.63 30.37
N TYR A 229 3.18 -15.47 31.69
CA TYR A 229 4.03 -16.21 32.63
C TYR A 229 3.43 -16.25 34.03
N GLU A 230 3.97 -17.14 34.88
CA GLU A 230 3.68 -17.17 36.31
C GLU A 230 4.81 -16.58 37.15
N ASN A 231 4.50 -16.16 38.38
CA ASN A 231 5.45 -15.47 39.27
C ASN A 231 6.79 -16.19 39.45
N ASN A 232 6.78 -17.53 39.39
CA ASN A 232 7.97 -18.36 39.54
C ASN A 232 8.96 -18.25 38.35
N ASP A 233 8.47 -17.80 37.19
CA ASP A 233 9.24 -17.68 35.94
C ASP A 233 9.65 -16.22 35.67
N LYS A 234 9.24 -15.30 36.54
CA LYS A 234 9.45 -13.85 36.42
C LYS A 234 10.90 -13.44 36.17
N ALA A 235 11.87 -14.10 36.81
CA ALA A 235 13.28 -13.77 36.66
C ALA A 235 13.77 -13.99 35.22
N VAL A 236 13.35 -15.10 34.60
CA VAL A 236 13.65 -15.44 33.20
C VAL A 236 12.95 -14.47 32.27
N VAL A 237 11.68 -14.19 32.51
CA VAL A 237 10.86 -13.27 31.70
C VAL A 237 11.42 -11.85 31.69
N LEU A 238 11.93 -11.36 32.83
CA LEU A 238 12.56 -10.03 32.90
C LEU A 238 13.84 -9.95 32.06
N GLN A 239 14.64 -11.02 32.01
CA GLN A 239 15.82 -11.08 31.16
C GLN A 239 15.44 -11.07 29.67
N ILE A 240 14.41 -11.85 29.31
CA ILE A 240 13.86 -11.87 27.94
C ILE A 240 13.30 -10.50 27.56
N TYR A 241 12.55 -9.86 28.47
CA TYR A 241 12.07 -8.50 28.28
C TYR A 241 13.21 -7.53 28.02
N GLN A 242 14.27 -7.54 28.84
CA GLN A 242 15.43 -6.69 28.64
C GLN A 242 16.12 -6.98 27.30
N TYR A 243 16.25 -8.26 26.93
CA TYR A 243 16.85 -8.68 25.67
C TYR A 243 16.09 -8.16 24.44
N LEU A 244 14.76 -8.28 24.45
CA LEU A 244 13.88 -7.79 23.40
C LEU A 244 13.81 -6.26 23.37
N HIS A 245 13.68 -5.63 24.54
CA HIS A 245 13.61 -4.17 24.68
C HIS A 245 14.90 -3.49 24.19
N ASN A 246 16.08 -4.06 24.50
CA ASN A 246 17.36 -3.54 24.03
C ASN A 246 17.53 -3.60 22.50
N ARG A 247 16.65 -4.33 21.81
CA ARG A 247 16.59 -4.45 20.35
C ARG A 247 15.34 -3.75 19.78
N SER A 248 14.77 -2.81 20.54
CA SER A 248 13.58 -2.02 20.19
C SER A 248 12.34 -2.84 19.84
N ILE A 249 12.21 -4.06 20.37
CA ILE A 249 10.98 -4.84 20.22
C ILE A 249 9.97 -4.39 21.28
N PRO A 250 8.76 -3.93 20.89
CA PRO A 250 7.74 -3.55 21.86
C PRO A 250 7.24 -4.79 22.60
N VAL A 251 7.28 -4.77 23.94
CA VAL A 251 6.87 -5.87 24.80
C VAL A 251 5.82 -5.41 25.81
N TRP A 252 4.80 -6.22 26.03
CA TRP A 252 3.78 -6.02 27.06
C TRP A 252 3.79 -7.19 28.04
N PHE A 253 3.69 -6.88 29.33
CA PHE A 253 3.55 -7.86 30.40
C PHE A 253 3.01 -7.21 31.68
N ASP A 254 2.89 -7.97 32.76
CA ASP A 254 2.18 -7.55 33.97
C ASP A 254 2.69 -6.27 34.65
N GLU A 255 3.97 -5.91 34.49
CA GLU A 255 4.56 -4.76 35.20
C GLU A 255 4.46 -3.43 34.44
N ASN A 256 4.18 -3.44 33.14
CA ASN A 256 4.09 -2.22 32.31
C ASN A 256 2.66 -1.84 31.93
N ARG A 257 1.68 -2.26 32.75
CA ARG A 257 0.25 -1.96 32.57
C ARG A 257 -0.04 -0.48 32.82
N SER A 258 -0.87 0.09 31.94
CA SER A 258 -1.32 1.49 32.02
C SER A 258 -2.64 1.70 32.76
N ASN A 259 -3.33 0.63 33.20
CA ASN A 259 -4.70 0.70 33.72
C ASN A 259 -4.87 -0.04 35.07
N ASN A 260 -5.76 0.47 35.94
CA ASN A 260 -5.99 -0.08 37.28
C ASN A 260 -6.91 -1.33 37.29
N ASN A 261 -7.69 -1.58 36.23
CA ASN A 261 -8.52 -2.77 36.11
C ASN A 261 -7.75 -3.91 35.42
N ILE A 262 -7.49 -4.98 36.19
CA ILE A 262 -6.72 -6.16 35.77
C ILE A 262 -7.29 -6.80 34.50
N TYR A 263 -8.62 -6.89 34.37
CA TYR A 263 -9.25 -7.57 33.24
C TYR A 263 -9.25 -6.73 31.96
N ASP A 264 -9.45 -5.41 32.08
CA ASP A 264 -9.39 -4.51 30.93
C ASP A 264 -7.96 -4.38 30.41
N SER A 265 -6.97 -4.28 31.31
CA SER A 265 -5.56 -4.30 30.93
C SER A 265 -5.17 -5.60 30.24
N LEU A 266 -5.65 -6.74 30.73
CA LEU A 266 -5.43 -8.04 30.11
C LEU A 266 -6.04 -8.10 28.70
N ALA A 267 -7.28 -7.63 28.55
CA ALA A 267 -7.95 -7.58 27.26
C ALA A 267 -7.18 -6.72 26.26
N ILE A 268 -6.73 -5.53 26.68
CA ILE A 268 -5.89 -4.62 25.86
C ILE A 268 -4.56 -5.27 25.48
N GLY A 269 -3.91 -5.98 26.41
CA GLY A 269 -2.67 -6.72 26.15
C GLY A 269 -2.88 -7.77 25.07
N VAL A 270 -3.85 -8.67 25.26
CA VAL A 270 -4.13 -9.73 24.28
C VAL A 270 -4.59 -9.17 22.94
N GLU A 271 -5.47 -8.17 22.91
CA GLU A 271 -5.99 -7.58 21.67
C GLU A 271 -4.91 -6.88 20.84
N ASN A 272 -3.95 -6.23 21.51
CA ASN A 272 -2.84 -5.54 20.85
C ASN A 272 -1.57 -6.38 20.71
N ALA A 273 -1.58 -7.63 21.18
CA ALA A 273 -0.49 -8.56 20.93
C ALA A 273 -0.43 -8.96 19.44
N ALA A 274 0.78 -8.89 18.87
CA ALA A 274 1.14 -9.52 17.60
C ALA A 274 1.41 -11.02 17.80
N PHE A 275 2.13 -11.36 18.87
CA PHE A 275 2.34 -12.73 19.36
C PHE A 275 2.23 -12.76 20.87
N ILE A 276 1.91 -13.94 21.39
CA ILE A 276 1.87 -14.21 22.82
C ILE A 276 2.89 -15.30 23.12
N VAL A 277 3.99 -14.94 23.77
CA VAL A 277 5.01 -15.87 24.24
C VAL A 277 4.59 -16.38 25.61
N CYS A 278 4.29 -17.67 25.69
CA CYS A 278 3.76 -18.31 26.90
C CYS A 278 4.85 -19.13 27.56
N PHE A 279 5.27 -18.73 28.75
CA PHE A 279 6.27 -19.43 29.54
C PHE A 279 5.57 -20.52 30.36
N LEU A 280 5.61 -21.73 29.80
CA LEU A 280 4.90 -22.90 30.28
C LEU A 280 5.64 -23.55 31.44
N SER A 281 4.89 -23.85 32.49
CA SER A 281 5.29 -24.54 33.71
C SER A 281 4.09 -25.28 34.33
N PRO A 282 4.29 -26.23 35.25
CA PRO A 282 3.18 -26.86 35.98
C PRO A 282 2.29 -25.83 36.69
N GLU A 283 2.88 -24.76 37.21
CA GLU A 283 2.17 -23.67 37.86
C GLU A 283 1.31 -22.89 36.86
N TYR A 284 1.84 -22.65 35.65
CA TYR A 284 1.09 -22.03 34.56
C TYR A 284 -0.16 -22.84 34.19
N GLU A 285 -0.04 -24.17 34.09
CA GLU A 285 -1.20 -25.06 33.85
C GLU A 285 -2.19 -25.06 35.02
N SER A 286 -1.74 -24.84 36.26
CA SER A 286 -2.60 -24.79 37.44
C SER A 286 -3.31 -23.46 37.66
N SER A 287 -2.89 -22.40 36.95
CA SER A 287 -3.38 -21.03 37.15
C SER A 287 -4.65 -20.76 36.37
N ALA A 288 -5.74 -20.47 37.09
CA ALA A 288 -7.01 -20.05 36.49
C ALA A 288 -6.86 -18.76 35.67
N ARG A 289 -5.92 -17.90 36.05
CA ARG A 289 -5.64 -16.65 35.36
C ARG A 289 -4.99 -16.89 33.99
N SER A 290 -3.93 -17.69 33.96
CA SER A 290 -3.22 -18.08 32.72
C SER A 290 -4.12 -18.88 31.79
N GLN A 291 -5.03 -19.70 32.35
CA GLN A 291 -6.08 -20.37 31.57
C GLN A 291 -7.02 -19.38 30.88
N ILE A 292 -7.55 -18.36 31.58
CA ILE A 292 -8.43 -17.35 30.99
C ILE A 292 -7.71 -16.54 29.91
N GLU A 293 -6.48 -16.10 30.20
CA GLU A 293 -5.63 -15.33 29.28
C GLU A 293 -5.39 -16.08 27.97
N LEU A 294 -4.97 -17.36 28.05
CA LEU A 294 -4.67 -18.15 26.87
C LEU A 294 -5.92 -18.58 26.10
N GLN A 295 -7.02 -18.87 26.78
CA GLN A 295 -8.32 -19.12 26.13
C GLN A 295 -8.83 -17.88 25.40
N TYR A 296 -8.66 -16.70 25.99
CA TYR A 296 -9.04 -15.45 25.36
C TYR A 296 -8.18 -15.16 24.13
N ALA A 297 -6.88 -15.37 24.22
CA ALA A 297 -5.96 -15.31 23.08
C ALA A 297 -6.36 -16.25 21.94
N GLN A 298 -6.68 -17.51 22.27
CA GLN A 298 -7.13 -18.49 21.29
C GLN A 298 -8.44 -18.07 20.61
N LYS A 299 -9.41 -17.55 21.39
CA LYS A 299 -10.68 -17.01 20.87
C LYS A 299 -10.48 -15.81 19.94
N ARG A 300 -9.42 -15.02 20.16
CA ARG A 300 -9.03 -13.88 19.31
C ARG A 300 -8.05 -14.28 18.20
N HIS A 301 -7.87 -15.57 17.95
CA HIS A 301 -6.98 -16.12 16.92
C HIS A 301 -5.54 -15.58 16.99
N LYS A 302 -5.05 -15.34 18.22
CA LYS A 302 -3.68 -14.87 18.44
C LYS A 302 -2.67 -15.99 18.23
N LYS A 303 -1.51 -15.63 17.68
CA LYS A 303 -0.39 -16.55 17.51
C LYS A 303 0.30 -16.77 18.86
N ILE A 304 0.27 -18.02 19.33
CA ILE A 304 0.84 -18.45 20.61
C ILE A 304 2.19 -19.11 20.36
N ILE A 305 3.21 -18.68 21.10
CA ILE A 305 4.57 -19.24 21.08
C ILE A 305 4.81 -19.89 22.45
N PRO A 306 4.66 -21.22 22.56
CA PRO A 306 4.86 -21.92 23.82
C PRO A 306 6.35 -22.13 24.10
N CYS A 307 6.83 -21.62 25.24
CA CYS A 307 8.20 -21.71 25.73
C CYS A 307 8.25 -22.49 27.04
N LEU A 308 8.96 -23.61 27.09
CA LEU A 308 9.08 -24.45 28.28
C LEU A 308 10.17 -23.91 29.23
N THR A 309 9.83 -23.55 30.48
CA THR A 309 10.76 -22.79 31.35
C THR A 309 11.32 -23.51 32.58
N LYS A 310 10.88 -24.74 32.90
CA LYS A 310 11.33 -25.43 34.13
C LYS A 310 11.59 -26.94 34.04
N THR A 311 12.29 -27.40 35.10
CA THR A 311 13.36 -28.40 35.18
C THR A 311 12.98 -29.88 35.28
N GLU A 312 11.70 -30.25 35.38
CA GLU A 312 11.36 -31.67 35.33
C GLU A 312 11.42 -32.14 33.87
N GLU A 313 12.48 -32.86 33.50
CA GLU A 313 12.65 -33.46 32.16
C GLU A 313 11.41 -34.29 31.71
N THR A 314 10.58 -34.67 32.68
CA THR A 314 9.38 -35.50 32.54
C THR A 314 8.05 -34.74 32.51
N TRP A 315 7.99 -33.42 32.78
CA TRP A 315 6.70 -32.72 32.79
C TRP A 315 6.12 -32.65 31.38
N ARG A 316 4.87 -33.10 31.25
CA ARG A 316 4.04 -32.93 30.06
C ARG A 316 2.64 -32.54 30.53
N SER A 317 2.11 -31.47 29.97
CA SER A 317 0.71 -31.09 30.19
C SER A 317 -0.21 -32.24 29.76
N ILE A 318 -1.18 -32.57 30.62
CA ILE A 318 -2.22 -33.59 30.35
C ILE A 318 -3.64 -33.04 30.51
N ARG A 319 -3.81 -31.72 30.71
CA ARG A 319 -5.11 -31.09 30.93
C ARG A 319 -5.47 -30.07 29.84
N TRP A 320 -6.03 -28.92 30.22
CA TRP A 320 -6.52 -27.90 29.27
C TRP A 320 -5.41 -27.36 28.37
N LEU A 321 -4.19 -27.25 28.91
CA LEU A 321 -3.06 -26.68 28.18
C LEU A 321 -2.66 -27.57 27.00
N SER A 322 -2.72 -28.90 27.13
CA SER A 322 -2.41 -29.83 26.03
C SER A 322 -3.40 -29.73 24.88
N LEU A 323 -4.66 -29.38 25.14
CA LEU A 323 -5.66 -29.17 24.09
C LEU A 323 -5.40 -27.89 23.30
N ILE A 324 -4.84 -26.86 23.93
CA ILE A 324 -4.49 -25.60 23.27
C ILE A 324 -3.19 -25.73 22.48
N LEU A 325 -2.25 -26.52 22.97
CA LEU A 325 -0.93 -26.71 22.36
C LEU A 325 -0.86 -27.85 21.34
N GLU A 326 -1.97 -28.52 21.06
CA GLU A 326 -2.02 -29.62 20.10
C GLU A 326 -1.54 -29.16 18.72
N GLY A 327 -0.54 -29.85 18.17
CA GLY A 327 0.07 -29.50 16.87
C GLY A 327 1.00 -28.28 16.88
N VAL A 328 1.23 -27.63 18.03
CA VAL A 328 2.14 -26.48 18.16
C VAL A 328 3.52 -26.96 18.62
N LYS A 329 4.57 -26.62 17.87
CA LYS A 329 5.96 -26.87 18.27
C LYS A 329 6.31 -26.01 19.49
N GLN A 330 6.85 -26.65 20.52
CA GLN A 330 7.27 -25.98 21.76
C GLN A 330 8.75 -25.63 21.69
N GLU A 331 9.09 -24.41 22.13
CA GLU A 331 10.47 -23.95 22.23
C GLU A 331 11.02 -24.26 23.62
N ASP A 332 12.20 -24.86 23.68
CA ASP A 332 12.77 -25.39 24.92
C ASP A 332 13.70 -24.38 25.59
N PHE A 333 13.30 -23.86 26.76
CA PHE A 333 14.09 -22.94 27.59
C PHE A 333 14.45 -23.56 28.96
N ARG A 334 14.34 -24.89 29.11
CA ARG A 334 14.54 -25.58 30.41
C ARG A 334 15.97 -25.48 30.93
N HIS A 335 16.95 -25.21 30.06
CA HIS A 335 18.37 -25.06 30.40
C HIS A 335 18.82 -23.60 30.57
N PHE A 336 17.87 -22.65 30.60
CA PHE A 336 18.18 -21.24 30.72
C PHE A 336 18.67 -20.88 32.14
N SER A 337 19.96 -20.54 32.26
CA SER A 337 20.60 -20.12 33.51
C SER A 337 21.13 -18.69 33.41
N PRO A 338 21.02 -17.84 34.46
CA PRO A 338 21.56 -16.48 34.47
C PRO A 338 23.08 -16.35 34.26
N SER A 339 23.83 -17.47 34.29
CA SER A 339 25.29 -17.51 34.21
C SER A 339 25.84 -18.11 32.91
N ASP A 340 24.98 -18.73 32.09
CA ASP A 340 25.39 -19.41 30.86
C ASP A 340 25.17 -18.50 29.64
N ASP A 341 25.60 -18.91 28.45
CA ASP A 341 25.61 -18.12 27.22
C ASP A 341 24.18 -17.78 26.71
N ILE A 342 23.54 -16.83 27.39
CA ILE A 342 22.16 -16.35 27.21
C ILE A 342 21.86 -15.96 25.75
N ASP A 343 22.87 -15.58 24.98
CA ASP A 343 22.69 -15.01 23.64
C ASP A 343 22.17 -16.05 22.62
N SER A 344 22.52 -17.33 22.74
CA SER A 344 22.11 -18.38 21.79
C SER A 344 20.60 -18.71 21.85
N GLU A 345 20.06 -18.99 23.04
CA GLU A 345 18.65 -19.29 23.24
C GLU A 345 17.77 -18.06 22.99
N MET A 346 18.27 -16.87 23.34
CA MET A 346 17.59 -15.61 23.07
C MET A 346 17.57 -15.27 21.58
N ASP A 347 18.65 -15.56 20.85
CA ASP A 347 18.68 -15.49 19.40
C ASP A 347 17.74 -16.50 18.75
N TYR A 348 17.57 -17.68 19.33
CA TYR A 348 16.60 -18.66 18.86
C TYR A 348 15.14 -18.21 19.07
N LEU A 349 14.79 -17.64 20.24
CA LEU A 349 13.46 -17.03 20.45
C LEU A 349 13.19 -15.94 19.42
N LEU A 350 14.18 -15.09 19.21
CA LEU A 350 14.12 -13.97 18.29
C LEU A 350 14.02 -14.46 16.84
N TRP A 351 14.71 -15.54 16.48
CA TRP A 351 14.55 -16.23 15.21
C TRP A 351 13.13 -16.79 15.03
N THR A 352 12.54 -17.40 16.06
CA THR A 352 11.15 -17.90 16.00
C THR A 352 10.16 -16.75 15.80
N LEU A 353 10.29 -15.65 16.56
CA LEU A 353 9.50 -14.43 16.37
C LEU A 353 9.65 -13.84 14.96
N ARG A 354 10.86 -13.84 14.39
CA ARG A 354 11.16 -13.36 13.03
C ARG A 354 10.64 -14.29 11.92
N LYS A 355 10.54 -15.60 12.18
CA LYS A 355 9.95 -16.55 11.24
C LYS A 355 8.44 -16.42 11.18
N MET A 356 7.80 -16.17 12.32
CA MET A 356 6.37 -16.00 12.43
C MET A 356 5.97 -14.61 11.90
N VAL A 357 5.73 -14.49 10.60
CA VAL A 357 5.29 -13.22 9.99
C VAL A 357 3.96 -12.79 10.61
N TYR A 358 3.88 -11.57 11.14
CA TYR A 358 2.57 -10.94 11.37
C TYR A 358 2.01 -10.53 10.01
N VAL A 359 0.93 -11.18 9.59
CA VAL A 359 0.19 -10.83 8.39
C VAL A 359 -0.96 -9.93 8.86
N PRO A 360 -1.06 -8.67 8.40
CA PRO A 360 -2.24 -7.83 8.65
C PRO A 360 -3.52 -8.56 8.24
N GLU A 361 -4.64 -8.31 8.91
CA GLU A 361 -5.92 -8.91 8.53
C GLU A 361 -6.21 -8.64 7.03
N GLU A 362 -6.32 -9.73 6.26
CA GLU A 362 -6.12 -9.80 4.79
C GLU A 362 -6.99 -8.85 3.94
N ASN A 363 -8.05 -8.28 4.49
CA ASN A 363 -9.20 -7.87 3.66
C ASN A 363 -9.34 -6.36 3.42
N SER A 364 -8.79 -5.50 4.29
CA SER A 364 -8.87 -4.04 4.12
C SER A 364 -7.81 -3.51 3.14
N GLU A 365 -6.58 -4.03 3.22
CA GLU A 365 -5.42 -3.48 2.48
C GLU A 365 -5.29 -4.06 1.05
N ARG A 366 -5.85 -5.25 0.75
CA ARG A 366 -5.89 -5.84 -0.61
C ARG A 366 -6.78 -5.09 -1.59
N LEU A 367 -7.85 -4.44 -1.12
CA LEU A 367 -8.73 -3.68 -2.00
C LEU A 367 -8.14 -2.31 -2.38
N ASN A 368 -7.33 -1.71 -1.49
CA ASN A 368 -6.66 -0.44 -1.77
C ASN A 368 -5.69 -0.58 -2.95
N ILE A 369 -4.88 -1.65 -2.98
CA ILE A 369 -3.94 -1.85 -4.09
C ILE A 369 -4.68 -2.04 -5.43
N ARG A 370 -5.81 -2.75 -5.43
CA ARG A 370 -6.69 -2.89 -6.61
C ARG A 370 -7.22 -1.52 -7.09
N PHE A 371 -7.55 -0.61 -6.18
CA PHE A 371 -7.97 0.75 -6.54
C PHE A 371 -6.80 1.59 -7.10
N GLU A 372 -5.60 1.41 -6.55
CA GLU A 372 -4.39 2.03 -7.10
C GLU A 372 -4.07 1.53 -8.52
N LEU A 373 -4.39 0.27 -8.87
CA LEU A 373 -4.25 -0.22 -10.26
C LEU A 373 -5.20 0.49 -11.22
N ILE A 374 -6.41 0.80 -10.77
CA ILE A 374 -7.37 1.58 -11.58
C ILE A 374 -6.85 3.00 -11.78
N LYS A 375 -6.28 3.62 -10.74
CA LYS A 375 -5.58 4.92 -10.88
C LYS A 375 -4.45 4.85 -11.89
N TYR A 376 -3.62 3.79 -11.84
CA TYR A 376 -2.54 3.58 -12.81
C TYR A 376 -3.06 3.52 -14.25
N GLU A 377 -4.16 2.80 -14.50
CA GLU A 377 -4.76 2.74 -15.83
C GLU A 377 -5.13 4.14 -16.36
N TYR A 378 -5.68 5.00 -15.51
CA TYR A 378 -5.99 6.38 -15.87
C TYR A 378 -4.74 7.22 -16.13
N LEU A 379 -3.67 7.03 -15.36
CA LEU A 379 -2.39 7.72 -15.56
C LEU A 379 -1.70 7.30 -16.87
N CYS A 380 -1.72 6.01 -17.20
CA CYS A 380 -1.18 5.50 -18.47
C CYS A 380 -1.99 5.97 -19.68
N ASN A 381 -3.31 6.06 -19.52
CA ASN A 381 -4.20 6.53 -20.59
C ASN A 381 -4.30 8.05 -20.62
N SER A 382 -3.21 8.75 -20.27
CA SER A 382 -3.08 10.21 -20.24
C SER A 382 -2.96 10.88 -21.60
N LYS A 383 -3.16 10.14 -22.70
CA LYS A 383 -3.04 10.66 -24.06
C LYS A 383 -4.35 10.49 -24.84
N ILE A 384 -4.69 11.51 -25.62
CA ILE A 384 -5.82 11.48 -26.57
C ILE A 384 -5.25 11.34 -27.98
N GLU A 385 -5.68 10.31 -28.68
CA GLU A 385 -5.36 10.10 -30.09
C GLU A 385 -6.19 11.05 -30.98
N ARG A 386 -5.53 11.66 -31.96
CA ARG A 386 -6.25 12.46 -32.97
C ARG A 386 -7.05 11.54 -33.87
N PHE A 387 -8.36 11.80 -33.98
CA PHE A 387 -9.26 11.03 -34.86
C PHE A 387 -8.75 10.95 -36.32
N MET A 388 -8.22 12.05 -36.85
CA MET A 388 -7.71 12.13 -38.23
C MET A 388 -6.29 11.55 -38.41
N ASN A 389 -5.55 11.35 -37.31
CA ASN A 389 -4.19 10.80 -37.33
C ASN A 389 -3.84 10.21 -35.95
N PRO A 390 -4.12 8.92 -35.71
CA PRO A 390 -3.87 8.27 -34.43
C PRO A 390 -2.40 8.29 -33.98
N ALA A 391 -1.45 8.47 -34.92
CA ALA A 391 -0.03 8.61 -34.59
C ALA A 391 0.30 9.93 -33.87
N VAL A 392 -0.59 10.92 -33.90
CA VAL A 392 -0.46 12.17 -33.16
C VAL A 392 -1.32 12.09 -31.90
N THR A 393 -0.67 12.16 -30.75
CA THR A 393 -1.32 12.12 -29.43
C THR A 393 -1.10 13.42 -28.67
N PHE A 394 -2.08 13.82 -27.86
CA PHE A 394 -1.99 14.99 -26.99
C PHE A 394 -2.15 14.58 -25.52
N PRO A 395 -1.36 15.16 -24.61
CA PRO A 395 -1.56 14.98 -23.17
C PRO A 395 -2.98 15.42 -22.75
N ILE A 396 -3.62 14.61 -21.93
CA ILE A 396 -5.01 14.82 -21.52
C ILE A 396 -5.15 16.03 -20.60
N ASP A 397 -4.11 16.36 -19.83
CA ASP A 397 -4.02 17.55 -18.98
C ASP A 397 -3.97 18.86 -19.77
N GLN A 398 -3.67 18.79 -21.07
CA GLN A 398 -3.77 19.91 -22.00
C GLN A 398 -5.14 20.00 -22.69
N SER A 399 -6.10 19.15 -22.30
CA SER A 399 -7.47 19.21 -22.82
C SER A 399 -8.21 20.36 -22.16
N TYR A 400 -8.58 21.35 -22.97
CA TYR A 400 -9.44 22.44 -22.51
C TYR A 400 -10.87 21.92 -22.36
N ILE A 401 -11.33 21.84 -21.11
CA ILE A 401 -12.71 21.52 -20.77
C ILE A 401 -13.35 22.76 -20.13
N ASN A 402 -14.30 23.38 -20.83
CA ASN A 402 -15.10 24.46 -20.29
C ASN A 402 -16.45 23.91 -19.86
N LEU A 403 -16.73 23.93 -18.55
CA LEU A 403 -18.02 23.57 -18.00
C LEU A 403 -18.80 24.84 -17.62
N ALA A 404 -20.10 24.78 -17.83
CA ALA A 404 -21.03 25.80 -17.35
C ALA A 404 -22.23 25.17 -16.63
N ILE A 405 -22.70 25.86 -15.60
CA ILE A 405 -23.95 25.52 -14.90
C ILE A 405 -25.13 26.02 -15.73
N VAL A 406 -26.15 25.18 -15.84
CA VAL A 406 -27.42 25.52 -16.45
C VAL A 406 -28.44 25.91 -15.37
N GLU A 407 -29.01 27.12 -15.44
CA GLU A 407 -30.09 27.53 -14.54
C GLU A 407 -31.39 26.74 -14.80
N THR A 408 -31.99 26.16 -13.76
CA THR A 408 -32.94 25.04 -13.88
C THR A 408 -34.43 25.41 -13.95
N LYS A 409 -34.84 26.65 -13.65
CA LYS A 409 -36.27 27.02 -13.58
C LYS A 409 -36.88 27.44 -14.91
N GLU A 410 -36.31 28.40 -15.63
CA GLU A 410 -36.85 28.87 -16.92
C GLU A 410 -36.64 27.85 -18.06
N THR A 411 -35.64 26.99 -17.90
CA THR A 411 -35.19 26.01 -18.89
C THR A 411 -36.11 24.79 -18.95
N ARG A 412 -36.59 24.28 -17.80
CA ARG A 412 -37.52 23.15 -17.73
C ARG A 412 -38.85 23.43 -18.44
N GLU A 413 -39.38 24.66 -18.31
CA GLU A 413 -40.61 25.08 -19.00
C GLU A 413 -40.42 25.16 -20.53
N LYS A 414 -39.21 25.46 -21.00
CA LYS A 414 -38.86 25.50 -22.43
C LYS A 414 -38.59 24.08 -22.99
N GLU A 415 -37.95 23.20 -22.21
CA GLU A 415 -37.73 21.79 -22.55
C GLU A 415 -39.06 21.01 -22.68
N GLU A 416 -40.02 21.25 -21.78
CA GLU A 416 -41.36 20.62 -21.84
C GLU A 416 -42.13 21.05 -23.09
N LYS A 417 -42.08 22.33 -23.47
CA LYS A 417 -42.71 22.85 -24.71
C LYS A 417 -42.09 22.29 -25.99
N LEU A 418 -40.81 21.94 -25.98
CA LEU A 418 -40.11 21.39 -27.16
C LEU A 418 -40.34 19.90 -27.37
N LYS A 419 -40.61 19.13 -26.32
CA LYS A 419 -40.96 17.70 -26.44
C LYS A 419 -42.25 17.47 -27.25
N GLU A 420 -43.10 18.48 -27.39
CA GLU A 420 -44.32 18.44 -28.20
C GLU A 420 -44.08 18.68 -29.71
N THR A 421 -42.88 19.11 -30.13
CA THR A 421 -42.60 19.50 -31.52
C THR A 421 -41.95 18.33 -32.28
N GLN A 422 -42.51 17.90 -33.42
CA GLN A 422 -42.13 16.66 -34.13
C GLN A 422 -40.91 16.74 -35.08
N ASN A 423 -40.05 17.76 -35.00
CA ASN A 423 -38.93 17.95 -35.95
C ASN A 423 -37.55 17.98 -35.29
N ILE A 424 -36.88 16.81 -35.25
CA ILE A 424 -35.60 16.57 -34.55
C ILE A 424 -34.48 17.52 -35.00
N GLY A 425 -34.40 17.87 -36.29
CA GLY A 425 -33.31 18.71 -36.82
C GLY A 425 -33.37 20.17 -36.37
N THR A 426 -34.57 20.74 -36.20
CA THR A 426 -34.77 22.13 -35.75
C THR A 426 -34.67 22.25 -34.22
N ILE A 427 -34.95 21.15 -33.52
CA ILE A 427 -34.87 21.05 -32.05
C ILE A 427 -33.42 21.16 -31.56
N ILE A 428 -32.43 20.68 -32.32
CA ILE A 428 -31.02 20.70 -31.92
C ILE A 428 -30.51 22.13 -31.70
N ASP A 429 -30.71 23.04 -32.66
CA ASP A 429 -30.32 24.45 -32.52
C ASP A 429 -31.14 25.15 -31.41
N THR A 430 -32.41 24.75 -31.23
CA THR A 430 -33.30 25.39 -30.24
C THR A 430 -32.97 25.00 -28.80
N TYR A 431 -32.53 23.75 -28.53
CA TYR A 431 -32.06 23.36 -27.19
C TYR A 431 -30.78 24.11 -26.80
N GLU A 432 -29.91 24.45 -27.75
CA GLU A 432 -28.67 25.20 -27.50
C GLU A 432 -28.93 26.68 -27.14
N ASP A 433 -29.93 27.32 -27.76
CA ASP A 433 -30.36 28.69 -27.46
C ASP A 433 -31.09 28.85 -26.11
N ILE A 434 -31.60 27.74 -25.55
CA ILE A 434 -32.39 27.73 -24.31
C ILE A 434 -31.53 27.86 -23.05
N TYR A 435 -30.29 27.39 -23.09
CA TYR A 435 -29.34 27.45 -21.98
C TYR A 435 -28.63 28.82 -21.90
N GLY A 436 -29.38 29.92 -21.99
CA GLY A 436 -28.89 31.28 -22.22
C GLY A 436 -28.11 31.93 -21.08
N SER A 437 -28.24 31.45 -19.84
CA SER A 437 -27.45 31.93 -18.68
C SER A 437 -26.45 30.84 -18.25
N LYS A 438 -25.20 30.98 -18.69
CA LYS A 438 -24.11 30.03 -18.40
C LYS A 438 -23.18 30.63 -17.35
N THR A 439 -23.08 30.00 -16.19
CA THR A 439 -22.07 30.36 -15.18
C THR A 439 -20.89 29.40 -15.31
N PRO A 440 -19.68 29.86 -15.64
CA PRO A 440 -18.51 29.00 -15.74
C PRO A 440 -18.21 28.29 -14.41
N ILE A 441 -17.79 27.03 -14.48
CA ILE A 441 -17.41 26.23 -13.32
C ILE A 441 -16.18 25.38 -13.64
N GLU A 442 -15.26 25.29 -12.69
CA GLU A 442 -14.10 24.39 -12.80
C GLU A 442 -14.50 22.95 -12.46
N VAL A 443 -13.84 21.97 -13.07
CA VAL A 443 -14.13 20.53 -12.84
C VAL A 443 -13.99 20.14 -11.37
N ARG A 444 -13.03 20.73 -10.64
CA ARG A 444 -12.83 20.48 -9.21
C ARG A 444 -14.01 20.92 -8.35
N ASP A 445 -14.75 21.93 -8.80
CA ASP A 445 -15.79 22.61 -8.04
C ASP A 445 -17.20 22.10 -8.42
N ILE A 446 -17.27 21.09 -9.29
CA ILE A 446 -18.50 20.56 -9.90
C ILE A 446 -19.59 20.20 -8.86
N PHE A 447 -19.19 19.78 -7.66
CA PHE A 447 -20.10 19.34 -6.60
C PHE A 447 -20.55 20.45 -5.64
N GLU A 448 -20.00 21.68 -5.72
CA GLU A 448 -20.35 22.78 -4.80
C GLU A 448 -21.84 23.13 -4.80
N ASN A 449 -22.51 22.91 -5.94
CA ASN A 449 -23.94 23.21 -6.10
C ASN A 449 -24.86 22.04 -5.71
N CYS A 450 -24.32 20.90 -5.31
CA CYS A 450 -25.10 19.77 -4.80
C CYS A 450 -25.52 20.04 -3.35
N LYS A 451 -26.79 20.42 -3.16
CA LYS A 451 -27.37 20.70 -1.82
C LYS A 451 -27.81 19.45 -1.04
N ASP A 452 -27.85 18.29 -1.71
CA ASP A 452 -28.23 17.00 -1.13
C ASP A 452 -26.99 16.23 -0.66
N GLN A 453 -27.14 15.29 0.28
CA GLN A 453 -26.07 14.36 0.64
C GLN A 453 -25.60 13.51 -0.56
N ASN A 454 -26.46 13.38 -1.58
CA ASN A 454 -26.15 12.69 -2.83
C ASN A 454 -25.58 13.67 -3.87
N GLN A 455 -24.41 13.36 -4.41
CA GLN A 455 -23.74 14.15 -5.43
C GLN A 455 -24.06 13.59 -6.83
N ARG A 456 -25.24 13.96 -7.35
CA ARG A 456 -25.78 13.45 -8.63
C ARG A 456 -25.85 14.58 -9.65
N ILE A 457 -25.04 14.48 -10.70
CA ILE A 457 -24.87 15.55 -11.71
C ILE A 457 -25.12 14.99 -13.11
N LEU A 458 -25.83 15.76 -13.93
CA LEU A 458 -25.98 15.48 -15.36
C LEU A 458 -25.20 16.51 -16.18
N VAL A 459 -24.29 16.04 -17.02
CA VAL A 459 -23.46 16.85 -17.91
C VAL A 459 -23.91 16.66 -19.36
N PHE A 460 -24.33 17.75 -19.97
CA PHE A 460 -24.80 17.79 -21.35
C PHE A 460 -23.71 18.23 -22.32
N GLY A 461 -23.87 17.82 -23.58
CA GLY A 461 -23.07 18.35 -24.67
C GLY A 461 -23.39 17.70 -26.01
N ARG A 462 -23.15 18.43 -27.11
CA ARG A 462 -23.37 17.92 -28.48
C ARG A 462 -22.44 16.76 -28.85
N ALA A 463 -22.72 16.11 -29.97
CA ALA A 463 -21.82 15.10 -30.52
C ALA A 463 -20.45 15.72 -30.82
N GLY A 464 -19.36 15.04 -30.44
CA GLY A 464 -18.00 15.51 -30.69
C GLY A 464 -17.50 16.66 -29.80
N ILE A 465 -18.31 17.21 -28.89
CA ILE A 465 -17.89 18.32 -28.00
C ILE A 465 -16.83 17.93 -26.96
N GLY A 466 -16.68 16.62 -26.68
CA GLY A 466 -15.72 16.12 -25.71
C GLY A 466 -16.30 15.56 -24.41
N LYS A 467 -17.54 15.07 -24.37
CA LYS A 467 -18.12 14.39 -23.18
C LYS A 467 -17.25 13.25 -22.64
N SER A 468 -16.86 12.31 -23.50
CA SER A 468 -15.94 11.23 -23.12
C SER A 468 -14.55 11.75 -22.75
N THR A 469 -14.12 12.86 -23.37
CA THR A 469 -12.86 13.53 -23.02
C THR A 469 -12.90 14.11 -21.61
N PHE A 470 -14.01 14.77 -21.24
CA PHE A 470 -14.26 15.25 -19.88
C PHE A 470 -14.18 14.11 -18.86
N CYS A 471 -14.84 12.98 -19.13
CA CYS A 471 -14.81 11.83 -18.24
C CYS A 471 -13.38 11.31 -18.03
N ARG A 472 -12.61 11.16 -19.10
CA ARG A 472 -11.21 10.71 -19.02
C ARG A 472 -10.31 11.74 -18.33
N TYR A 473 -10.53 13.03 -18.58
CA TYR A 473 -9.80 14.12 -17.92
C TYR A 473 -10.06 14.11 -16.42
N ALA A 474 -11.32 14.01 -16.00
CA ALA A 474 -11.72 13.93 -14.61
C ALA A 474 -11.08 12.73 -13.89
N THR A 475 -11.13 11.53 -14.48
CA THR A 475 -10.47 10.35 -13.88
C THR A 475 -8.95 10.49 -13.81
N TYR A 476 -8.32 11.11 -14.81
CA TYR A 476 -6.89 11.40 -14.79
C TYR A 476 -6.52 12.38 -13.67
N GLN A 477 -7.24 13.51 -13.55
CA GLN A 477 -7.00 14.51 -12.51
C GLN A 477 -7.19 13.91 -11.11
N TRP A 478 -8.22 13.08 -10.91
CA TRP A 478 -8.38 12.34 -9.65
C TRP A 478 -7.23 11.37 -9.38
N ALA A 479 -6.78 10.62 -10.40
CA ALA A 479 -5.65 9.68 -10.25
C ALA A 479 -4.33 10.39 -9.91
N THR A 480 -4.14 11.65 -10.33
CA THR A 480 -3.00 12.48 -9.90
C THR A 480 -3.13 13.07 -8.49
N GLY A 481 -4.29 12.91 -7.85
CA GLY A 481 -4.61 13.52 -6.55
C GLY A 481 -4.98 15.01 -6.63
N ALA A 482 -5.20 15.56 -7.83
CA ALA A 482 -5.47 16.98 -8.02
C ALA A 482 -6.91 17.38 -7.65
N ILE A 483 -7.87 16.46 -7.77
CA ILE A 483 -9.29 16.69 -7.49
C ILE A 483 -9.88 15.50 -6.71
N TRP A 484 -10.98 15.75 -6.00
CA TRP A 484 -11.87 14.70 -5.45
C TRP A 484 -11.20 13.71 -4.50
N SER A 485 -10.29 14.20 -3.64
CA SER A 485 -9.55 13.40 -2.66
C SER A 485 -10.43 12.67 -1.63
N GLU A 486 -11.69 13.10 -1.46
CA GLU A 486 -12.69 12.50 -0.61
C GLU A 486 -13.20 11.13 -1.12
N TYR A 487 -13.00 10.84 -2.40
CA TYR A 487 -13.37 9.56 -3.00
C TYR A 487 -12.19 8.59 -3.03
N GLU A 488 -12.39 7.40 -2.45
CA GLU A 488 -11.41 6.32 -2.47
C GLU A 488 -11.25 5.73 -3.87
N LEU A 489 -12.31 5.76 -4.69
CA LEU A 489 -12.32 5.26 -6.05
C LEU A 489 -13.23 6.11 -6.94
N VAL A 490 -12.75 6.45 -8.13
CA VAL A 490 -13.54 7.01 -9.23
C VAL A 490 -13.63 5.96 -10.34
N VAL A 491 -14.84 5.63 -10.77
CA VAL A 491 -15.11 4.52 -11.71
C VAL A 491 -15.68 5.08 -12.99
N LEU A 492 -14.92 5.02 -14.09
CA LEU A 492 -15.38 5.43 -15.41
C LEU A 492 -16.07 4.27 -16.13
N VAL A 493 -17.38 4.37 -16.36
CA VAL A 493 -18.18 3.36 -17.09
C VAL A 493 -18.66 3.95 -18.42
N PRO A 494 -18.03 3.63 -19.56
CA PRO A 494 -18.62 3.87 -20.87
C PRO A 494 -19.90 3.03 -20.98
N LEU A 495 -21.06 3.68 -21.01
CA LEU A 495 -22.34 2.99 -20.91
C LEU A 495 -22.60 2.04 -22.09
N ARG A 496 -22.11 2.38 -23.29
CA ARG A 496 -22.07 1.46 -24.44
C ARG A 496 -21.33 0.14 -24.21
N SER A 497 -20.45 0.06 -23.20
CA SER A 497 -19.74 -1.19 -22.89
C SER A 497 -20.65 -2.22 -22.20
N LEU A 498 -21.75 -1.77 -21.59
CA LEU A 498 -22.71 -2.65 -20.92
C LEU A 498 -23.51 -3.51 -21.90
N THR A 499 -23.70 -3.03 -23.14
CA THR A 499 -24.36 -3.80 -24.22
C THR A 499 -23.40 -4.71 -24.98
N GLY A 500 -22.11 -4.74 -24.58
CA GLY A 500 -21.09 -5.56 -25.20
C GLY A 500 -21.11 -7.04 -24.77
N PRO A 501 -20.25 -7.88 -25.39
CA PRO A 501 -20.21 -9.33 -25.16
C PRO A 501 -19.79 -9.75 -23.74
N LYS A 502 -19.39 -8.78 -22.89
CA LYS A 502 -19.04 -9.03 -21.47
C LYS A 502 -20.28 -9.31 -20.61
N TYR A 503 -21.47 -8.92 -21.06
CA TYR A 503 -22.71 -9.04 -20.31
C TYR A 503 -23.73 -9.93 -21.03
N ASN A 504 -23.78 -11.19 -20.60
CA ASN A 504 -24.65 -12.21 -21.19
C ASN A 504 -26.09 -12.12 -20.65
N ALA A 505 -27.08 -12.31 -21.52
CA ALA A 505 -28.51 -12.24 -21.18
C ALA A 505 -29.01 -13.26 -20.13
N ASN A 506 -28.24 -14.33 -19.88
CA ASN A 506 -28.61 -15.41 -18.95
C ASN A 506 -28.04 -15.23 -17.54
N LYS A 507 -27.34 -14.13 -17.25
CA LYS A 507 -26.74 -13.84 -15.95
C LYS A 507 -27.25 -12.50 -15.43
N GLU A 508 -27.60 -12.46 -14.14
CA GLU A 508 -27.86 -11.20 -13.43
C GLU A 508 -26.53 -10.63 -12.93
N TYR A 509 -26.37 -9.31 -13.04
CA TYR A 509 -25.16 -8.60 -12.67
C TYR A 509 -25.45 -7.56 -11.59
N ASN A 510 -24.48 -7.32 -10.70
CA ASN A 510 -24.51 -6.26 -9.71
C ASN A 510 -23.44 -5.19 -10.01
N LEU A 511 -23.34 -4.17 -9.16
CA LEU A 511 -22.37 -3.08 -9.33
C LEU A 511 -20.91 -3.54 -9.20
N VAL A 512 -20.65 -4.58 -8.40
CA VAL A 512 -19.32 -5.19 -8.28
C VAL A 512 -18.93 -5.90 -9.57
N ASP A 513 -19.87 -6.55 -10.27
CA ASP A 513 -19.60 -7.17 -11.56
C ASP A 513 -19.14 -6.14 -12.62
N ILE A 514 -19.56 -4.88 -12.55
CA ILE A 514 -19.07 -3.82 -13.43
C ILE A 514 -17.58 -3.61 -13.19
N LEU A 515 -17.17 -3.45 -11.94
CA LEU A 515 -15.77 -3.28 -11.56
C LEU A 515 -14.93 -4.48 -12.00
N ILE A 516 -15.45 -5.70 -11.82
CA ILE A 516 -14.79 -6.92 -12.27
C ILE A 516 -14.62 -6.92 -13.79
N ASN A 517 -15.71 -6.76 -14.53
CA ASN A 517 -15.69 -6.86 -16.00
C ASN A 517 -14.91 -5.73 -16.67
N GLN A 518 -14.78 -4.60 -15.99
CA GLN A 518 -14.13 -3.42 -16.53
C GLN A 518 -12.66 -3.29 -16.14
N TYR A 519 -12.31 -3.59 -14.88
CA TYR A 519 -10.99 -3.30 -14.32
C TYR A 519 -10.26 -4.51 -13.74
N PHE A 520 -10.97 -5.58 -13.35
CA PHE A 520 -10.32 -6.78 -12.80
C PHE A 520 -10.18 -7.86 -13.88
N PHE A 521 -8.98 -7.87 -14.46
CA PHE A 521 -8.60 -8.76 -15.56
C PHE A 521 -8.60 -10.25 -15.16
N ASP A 522 -8.18 -10.57 -13.93
CA ASP A 522 -8.52 -11.83 -13.26
C ASP A 522 -9.97 -11.71 -12.77
N ARG A 523 -10.88 -12.39 -13.46
CA ARG A 523 -12.33 -12.34 -13.18
C ARG A 523 -12.72 -12.95 -11.83
N SER A 524 -11.76 -13.27 -10.96
CA SER A 524 -12.01 -13.80 -9.62
C SER A 524 -11.62 -12.80 -8.51
N LEU A 525 -12.65 -12.14 -7.95
CA LEU A 525 -12.59 -11.62 -6.59
C LEU A 525 -12.96 -12.74 -5.61
N SER A 526 -12.26 -12.83 -4.48
CA SER A 526 -12.70 -13.66 -3.36
C SER A 526 -14.08 -13.19 -2.86
N VAL A 527 -14.82 -14.07 -2.18
CA VAL A 527 -16.15 -13.74 -1.63
C VAL A 527 -16.06 -12.56 -0.66
N GLU A 528 -15.00 -12.50 0.13
CA GLU A 528 -14.77 -11.43 1.11
C GLU A 528 -14.44 -10.08 0.45
N GLU A 529 -13.66 -10.06 -0.63
CA GLU A 529 -13.40 -8.85 -1.41
C GLU A 529 -14.68 -8.34 -2.07
N LYS A 530 -15.53 -9.22 -2.60
CA LYS A 530 -16.83 -8.83 -3.15
C LYS A 530 -17.70 -8.18 -2.08
N ASN A 531 -17.83 -8.79 -0.91
CA ASN A 531 -18.61 -8.24 0.20
C ASN A 531 -18.06 -6.89 0.68
N THR A 532 -16.73 -6.75 0.75
CA THR A 532 -16.08 -5.50 1.13
C THR A 532 -16.35 -4.40 0.10
N LEU A 533 -16.29 -4.73 -1.18
CA LEU A 533 -16.58 -3.79 -2.26
C LEU A 533 -18.06 -3.38 -2.27
N GLU A 534 -18.98 -4.32 -2.08
CA GLU A 534 -20.41 -4.02 -1.91
C GLU A 534 -20.64 -3.04 -0.75
N ASN A 535 -20.02 -3.29 0.40
CA ASN A 535 -20.09 -2.37 1.55
C ASN A 535 -19.55 -0.98 1.20
N LYS A 536 -18.38 -0.88 0.53
CA LYS A 536 -17.81 0.42 0.12
C LYS A 536 -18.67 1.17 -0.91
N ILE A 537 -19.34 0.47 -1.81
CA ILE A 537 -20.31 1.07 -2.74
C ILE A 537 -21.46 1.72 -1.95
N HIS A 538 -21.89 1.08 -0.86
CA HIS A 538 -22.95 1.60 0.01
C HIS A 538 -22.51 2.76 0.92
N THR A 539 -21.23 2.86 1.29
CA THR A 539 -20.73 3.97 2.14
C THR A 539 -20.57 5.30 1.41
N GLY A 540 -20.73 5.34 0.08
CA GLY A 540 -20.63 6.56 -0.72
C GLY A 540 -19.20 7.04 -1.00
N ARG A 541 -18.18 6.23 -0.71
CA ARG A 541 -16.78 6.58 -1.00
C ARG A 541 -16.34 6.33 -2.45
N ILE A 542 -17.28 5.95 -3.31
CA ILE A 542 -17.06 5.64 -4.72
C ILE A 542 -17.88 6.59 -5.59
N LEU A 543 -17.22 7.27 -6.52
CA LEU A 543 -17.84 8.14 -7.51
C LEU A 543 -17.93 7.43 -8.87
N TRP A 544 -19.11 7.41 -9.47
CA TRP A 544 -19.34 6.77 -10.77
C TRP A 544 -19.43 7.80 -11.90
N LEU A 545 -18.57 7.71 -12.92
CA LEU A 545 -18.66 8.51 -14.15
C LEU A 545 -19.30 7.65 -15.23
N LEU A 546 -20.56 7.94 -15.56
CA LEU A 546 -21.36 7.18 -16.51
C LEU A 546 -21.37 7.91 -17.85
N ASP A 547 -20.54 7.44 -18.78
CA ASP A 547 -20.30 8.14 -20.05
C ASP A 547 -21.21 7.63 -21.17
N GLY A 548 -22.06 8.50 -21.72
CA GLY A 548 -22.88 8.24 -22.91
C GLY A 548 -24.25 7.63 -22.61
N TYR A 549 -25.06 8.25 -21.75
CA TYR A 549 -26.41 7.75 -21.41
C TYR A 549 -27.35 7.70 -22.62
N ASP A 550 -27.20 8.66 -23.54
CA ASP A 550 -27.96 8.71 -24.79
C ASP A 550 -27.72 7.50 -25.70
N GLU A 551 -26.60 6.80 -25.54
CA GLU A 551 -26.22 5.64 -26.35
C GLU A 551 -26.95 4.36 -25.94
N ILE A 552 -27.55 4.29 -24.74
CA ILE A 552 -28.13 3.04 -24.22
C ILE A 552 -29.60 3.15 -23.82
N VAL A 553 -30.14 4.34 -23.57
CA VAL A 553 -31.49 4.52 -23.00
C VAL A 553 -32.61 3.90 -23.84
N GLN A 554 -32.43 3.77 -25.16
CA GLN A 554 -33.42 3.16 -26.06
C GLN A 554 -33.14 1.68 -26.41
N GLU A 555 -31.91 1.21 -26.21
CA GLU A 555 -31.43 -0.10 -26.68
C GLU A 555 -31.11 -1.08 -25.53
N THR A 556 -31.39 -0.69 -24.28
CA THR A 556 -31.07 -1.52 -23.11
C THR A 556 -32.02 -2.72 -23.01
N SER A 557 -31.46 -3.92 -23.05
CA SER A 557 -32.19 -5.16 -22.81
C SER A 557 -32.67 -5.28 -21.35
N SER A 558 -33.76 -6.01 -21.12
CA SER A 558 -34.43 -6.09 -19.80
C SER A 558 -33.51 -6.55 -18.66
N HIS A 559 -32.54 -7.43 -18.92
CA HIS A 559 -31.58 -7.90 -17.91
C HIS A 559 -30.55 -6.84 -17.50
N LEU A 560 -30.19 -5.91 -18.39
CA LEU A 560 -29.28 -4.79 -18.10
C LEU A 560 -30.00 -3.58 -17.53
N GLN A 561 -31.31 -3.47 -17.77
CA GLN A 561 -32.14 -2.37 -17.26
C GLN A 561 -32.09 -2.29 -15.72
N ASN A 562 -32.13 -3.44 -15.03
CA ASN A 562 -31.98 -3.50 -13.58
C ASN A 562 -30.59 -3.00 -13.13
N LEU A 563 -29.51 -3.43 -13.80
CA LEU A 563 -28.15 -2.98 -13.48
C LEU A 563 -28.01 -1.46 -13.69
N LEU A 564 -28.54 -0.92 -14.79
CA LEU A 564 -28.53 0.51 -15.08
C LEU A 564 -29.33 1.30 -14.03
N GLU A 565 -30.51 0.82 -13.63
CA GLU A 565 -31.29 1.44 -12.55
C GLU A 565 -30.53 1.46 -11.22
N ARG A 566 -29.79 0.38 -10.90
CA ARG A 566 -28.95 0.33 -9.70
C ARG A 566 -27.80 1.34 -9.77
N LEU A 567 -27.15 1.49 -10.93
CA LEU A 567 -26.12 2.51 -11.16
C LEU A 567 -26.67 3.92 -10.94
N LEU A 568 -27.81 4.24 -11.53
CA LEU A 568 -28.45 5.56 -11.43
C LEU A 568 -29.02 5.87 -10.05
N LYS A 569 -29.14 4.86 -9.17
CA LYS A 569 -29.52 4.99 -7.75
C LYS A 569 -28.34 5.17 -6.80
N THR A 570 -27.10 5.08 -7.28
CA THR A 570 -25.91 5.33 -6.46
C THR A 570 -25.90 6.77 -5.92
N PRO A 571 -25.36 7.01 -4.71
CA PRO A 571 -25.40 8.34 -4.09
C PRO A 571 -24.52 9.37 -4.82
N HIS A 572 -23.41 8.94 -5.44
CA HIS A 572 -22.44 9.83 -6.08
C HIS A 572 -22.17 9.38 -7.51
N HIS A 573 -22.64 10.16 -8.48
CA HIS A 573 -22.37 9.89 -9.90
C HIS A 573 -22.46 11.15 -10.77
N ILE A 574 -21.70 11.13 -11.85
CA ILE A 574 -21.78 12.08 -12.96
C ILE A 574 -22.23 11.30 -14.19
N VAL A 575 -23.32 11.73 -14.81
CA VAL A 575 -23.81 11.14 -16.07
C VAL A 575 -23.53 12.10 -17.21
N THR A 576 -22.99 11.63 -18.32
CA THR A 576 -22.92 12.43 -19.55
C THR A 576 -24.03 12.00 -20.52
N SER A 577 -24.67 12.97 -21.17
CA SER A 577 -25.72 12.69 -22.15
C SER A 577 -25.88 13.80 -23.17
N ARG A 578 -26.65 13.55 -24.23
CA ARG A 578 -27.16 14.60 -25.12
C ARG A 578 -28.49 15.15 -24.57
N PRO A 579 -28.74 16.47 -24.66
CA PRO A 579 -29.94 17.08 -24.10
C PRO A 579 -31.26 16.41 -24.53
N TYR A 580 -31.37 16.09 -25.81
CA TYR A 580 -32.61 15.63 -26.45
C TYR A 580 -32.96 14.14 -26.21
N MET A 581 -32.04 13.34 -25.65
CA MET A 581 -32.27 11.92 -25.34
C MET A 581 -32.34 11.65 -23.83
N ASN A 582 -32.36 12.70 -23.01
CA ASN A 582 -32.33 12.56 -21.56
C ASN A 582 -33.72 12.34 -20.97
N THR A 583 -33.83 11.29 -20.15
CA THR A 583 -35.02 10.94 -19.36
C THR A 583 -34.80 11.13 -17.85
N LEU A 584 -33.60 11.56 -17.42
CA LEU A 584 -33.21 11.68 -16.02
C LEU A 584 -33.64 13.03 -15.42
N SER A 585 -34.16 12.99 -14.19
CA SER A 585 -34.66 14.13 -13.42
C SER A 585 -33.70 14.55 -12.30
N TYR A 586 -32.47 14.93 -12.64
CA TYR A 586 -31.47 15.37 -11.65
C TYR A 586 -31.66 16.83 -11.24
N PHE A 587 -31.09 17.21 -10.08
CA PHE A 587 -31.19 18.58 -9.54
C PHE A 587 -30.15 19.52 -10.13
N VAL A 588 -28.97 18.99 -10.48
CA VAL A 588 -27.85 19.76 -11.01
C VAL A 588 -27.60 19.34 -12.46
N HIS A 589 -27.66 20.33 -13.36
CA HIS A 589 -27.41 20.17 -14.78
C HIS A 589 -26.26 21.09 -15.20
N MET A 590 -25.39 20.56 -16.03
CA MET A 590 -24.21 21.26 -16.55
C MET A 590 -24.08 21.05 -18.05
N GLU A 591 -23.30 21.90 -18.70
CA GLU A 591 -23.05 21.86 -20.14
C GLU A 591 -21.56 22.02 -20.42
N ILE A 592 -21.04 21.22 -21.37
CA ILE A 592 -19.70 21.42 -21.95
C ILE A 592 -19.82 22.41 -23.10
N THR A 593 -19.09 23.53 -23.02
CA THR A 593 -19.14 24.64 -23.98
C THR A 593 -17.92 24.75 -24.88
#